data_AF-A0A7Y5WVG1-F1
#
_entry.id   AF-A0A7Y5WVG1-F1
#
_cell.length_a   1.000
_cell.length_b   1.000
_cell.length_c   1.000
_cell.angle_alpha   90.00
_cell.angle_beta   90.00
_cell.angle_gamma   90.00
#
_symmetry.space_group_name_H-M   'P 1'
#
loop_
_entity.id
_entity.type
_entity.pdbx_description
1 polymer ?
#
loop_
_entity_poly.entity_id
_entity_poly.type
_entity_poly.pdbx_seq_one_letter_code
_entity_poly.pdbx_strand_id
1 'polypeptide(L)'
;MSGGPVEPHYVDALGQRHDVPPKTLEAIRAAMSGGRGRRRAERPRDPDEALLVVLQRDTRRVGRAEVRLEDGSSRTIDDELPADLPLGYHLLRRRGARHDTRLIVAPPTCYLPDDYRGWGWAIQLYAARSRRSWGIGDLADLKRLAAWARRDGASIALVNPLASAAPILPQQPSPYFPASRRFRNPLYLRPEAMDGASETGGIADLAARAHALNGERTIDRDRIFELKLTAFEKIWSRAGRRRDPAFDAYLKEQGIGLTEYATFCALAERFDSGWQAWPVPYRRPDAPGVRRLAQDRAFTTRVRFHAWLQYQLDRQLARAGRVLPVMQDLPIGFDADGADAWAFQDVLAEGISVGAPPDEFNTKGQNWGLPPFIPDRLREAGYEPFLQTIRACLRHAGGLRIDHVMGLFRLFWIPKDMEPKDGAYVSGHADELLAIVALESHRAKAVIVGEDLGTVEESTRKDLMRRRVLSYRLVWFEQDPPDKFPEQALAAITTHDLPTVAGLWSGSDLEAQKRLHLSPNEEGTKAIKGRVTALTGASDRTALATVIARLHEALARAPSRLVTATLDDALAVEERPNMPATSTEWPNWSLALPRPIEDIMRAPLAARIARALAKGRSRVRRRL
;
A
#
# COMPACT_ATOMS: atom_id res chain seq x y z
N MET A 1 -11.53 22.88 -24.73
CA MET A 1 -12.79 22.78 -23.97
C MET A 1 -12.43 22.28 -22.59
N SER A 2 -12.18 23.18 -21.64
CA SER A 2 -11.74 22.81 -20.28
C SER A 2 -12.94 22.31 -19.48
N GLY A 3 -13.29 21.04 -19.64
CA GLY A 3 -14.14 20.35 -18.68
C GLY A 3 -13.46 20.40 -17.31
N GLY A 4 -14.22 20.65 -16.25
CA GLY A 4 -13.70 20.56 -14.88
C GLY A 4 -13.19 19.15 -14.55
N PRO A 5 -12.62 18.92 -13.35
CA PRO A 5 -12.01 17.64 -12.97
C PRO A 5 -12.99 16.46 -12.92
N VAL A 6 -14.30 16.69 -13.00
CA VAL A 6 -15.33 15.65 -13.01
C VAL A 6 -15.68 15.30 -14.45
N GLU A 7 -15.42 14.05 -14.85
CA GLU A 7 -15.69 13.54 -16.19
C GLU A 7 -17.20 13.30 -16.38
N PRO A 8 -17.87 13.94 -17.36
CA PRO A 8 -19.32 13.80 -17.55
C PRO A 8 -19.72 12.50 -18.26
N HIS A 9 -18.75 11.74 -18.78
CA HIS A 9 -18.92 10.44 -19.40
C HIS A 9 -17.65 9.62 -19.19
N TYR A 10 -17.75 8.30 -19.27
CA TYR A 10 -16.60 7.41 -19.24
C TYR A 10 -16.80 6.22 -20.17
N VAL A 11 -15.70 5.53 -20.48
CA VAL A 11 -15.71 4.26 -21.22
C VAL A 11 -15.40 3.14 -20.25
N ASP A 12 -16.25 2.12 -20.18
CA ASP A 12 -16.07 0.97 -19.31
C ASP A 12 -15.05 -0.05 -19.86
N ALA A 13 -14.85 -1.16 -19.14
CA ALA A 13 -13.95 -2.23 -19.56
C ALA A 13 -14.35 -2.89 -20.89
N LEU A 14 -15.63 -2.80 -21.27
CA LEU A 14 -16.20 -3.38 -22.49
C LEU A 14 -16.14 -2.41 -23.67
N GLY A 15 -15.56 -1.23 -23.50
CA GLY A 15 -15.52 -0.21 -24.53
C GLY A 15 -16.85 0.54 -24.71
N GLN A 16 -17.81 0.37 -23.79
CA GLN A 16 -19.10 1.06 -23.86
C GLN A 16 -18.99 2.42 -23.19
N ARG A 17 -19.56 3.44 -23.84
CA ARG A 17 -19.64 4.79 -23.30
C ARG A 17 -20.85 4.92 -22.40
N HIS A 18 -20.64 5.46 -21.20
CA HIS A 18 -21.67 5.77 -20.21
C HIS A 18 -21.70 7.27 -19.95
N ASP A 19 -22.88 7.87 -19.98
CA ASP A 19 -23.09 9.25 -19.54
C ASP A 19 -23.41 9.26 -18.05
N VAL A 20 -22.75 10.14 -17.30
CA VAL A 20 -22.91 10.21 -15.84
C VAL A 20 -24.25 10.88 -15.49
N PRO A 21 -25.05 10.32 -14.55
CA PRO A 21 -26.29 10.95 -14.14
C PRO A 21 -26.09 12.39 -13.63
N PRO A 22 -26.94 13.36 -14.01
CA PRO A 22 -26.82 14.74 -13.53
C PRO A 22 -26.76 14.88 -12.00
N LYS A 23 -27.54 14.06 -11.29
CA LYS A 23 -27.53 14.00 -9.82
C LYS A 23 -26.17 13.58 -9.25
N THR A 24 -25.47 12.65 -9.90
CA THR A 24 -24.11 12.23 -9.52
C THR A 24 -23.14 13.40 -9.67
N LEU A 25 -23.19 14.09 -10.83
CA LEU A 25 -22.33 15.24 -11.10
C LEU A 25 -22.55 16.38 -10.08
N GLU A 26 -23.81 16.65 -9.73
CA GLU A 26 -24.17 17.62 -8.69
C GLU A 26 -23.63 17.21 -7.31
N ALA A 27 -23.81 15.95 -6.91
CA ALA A 27 -23.33 15.45 -5.63
C ALA A 27 -21.80 15.51 -5.52
N ILE A 28 -21.07 15.09 -6.57
CA ILE A 28 -19.60 15.17 -6.60
C ILE A 28 -19.13 16.63 -6.52
N ARG A 29 -19.72 17.54 -7.32
CA ARG A 29 -19.36 18.97 -7.27
C ARG A 29 -19.67 19.59 -5.92
N ALA A 30 -20.77 19.18 -5.28
CA ALA A 30 -21.13 19.60 -3.94
C ALA A 30 -20.11 19.10 -2.90
N ALA A 31 -19.66 17.84 -2.98
CA ALA A 31 -18.62 17.31 -2.09
C ALA A 31 -17.26 18.02 -2.28
N MET A 32 -16.88 18.32 -3.53
CA MET A 32 -15.65 19.07 -3.82
C MET A 32 -15.70 20.52 -3.31
N SER A 33 -16.88 21.13 -3.33
CA SER A 33 -17.10 22.52 -2.89
C SER A 33 -17.41 22.65 -1.38
N GLY A 34 -18.03 21.62 -0.80
CA GLY A 34 -18.50 21.55 0.58
C GLY A 34 -17.33 21.41 1.56
N GLY A 35 -17.29 22.27 2.58
CA GLY A 35 -16.18 22.33 3.54
C GLY A 35 -15.41 23.65 3.58
N ARG A 36 -15.74 24.66 2.75
CA ARG A 36 -15.24 26.05 2.91
C ARG A 36 -15.77 26.78 4.17
N GLY A 37 -16.20 26.04 5.18
CA GLY A 37 -16.62 26.58 6.47
C GLY A 37 -15.46 26.54 7.47
N ARG A 38 -14.95 27.74 7.82
CA ARG A 38 -14.15 28.06 9.04
C ARG A 38 -12.61 28.07 8.99
N ARG A 39 -11.97 28.21 7.83
CA ARG A 39 -10.75 29.03 7.77
C ARG A 39 -11.14 30.43 7.26
N ARG A 40 -10.64 31.46 7.95
CA ARG A 40 -10.92 32.88 7.69
C ARG A 40 -10.91 33.18 6.19
N ALA A 41 -11.82 34.05 5.78
CA ALA A 41 -11.88 34.68 4.46
C ALA A 41 -10.55 35.40 4.13
N GLU A 42 -9.55 34.64 3.70
CA GLU A 42 -8.51 35.12 2.78
C GLU A 42 -8.98 34.73 1.38
N ARG A 43 -8.73 35.62 0.40
CA ARG A 43 -9.00 35.32 -1.02
C ARG A 43 -8.40 33.95 -1.37
N PRO A 44 -9.05 33.13 -2.23
CA PRO A 44 -8.43 31.94 -2.77
C PRO A 44 -7.05 32.35 -3.33
N ARG A 45 -5.99 31.76 -2.79
CA ARG A 45 -4.66 31.95 -3.38
C ARG A 45 -4.69 31.35 -4.77
N ASP A 46 -4.01 31.98 -5.71
CA ASP A 46 -3.71 31.29 -6.96
C ASP A 46 -3.00 29.96 -6.59
N PRO A 47 -3.43 28.79 -7.07
CA PRO A 47 -2.76 27.52 -6.79
C PRO A 47 -1.25 27.58 -7.06
N ASP A 48 -0.82 28.35 -8.05
CA ASP A 48 0.59 28.56 -8.42
C ASP A 48 1.33 29.56 -7.50
N GLU A 49 0.62 30.24 -6.60
CA GLU A 49 1.18 31.01 -5.49
C GLU A 49 1.45 30.15 -4.25
N ALA A 50 0.72 29.04 -4.06
CA ALA A 50 0.89 28.18 -2.89
C ALA A 50 1.89 27.04 -3.13
N LEU A 51 1.89 26.46 -4.33
CA LEU A 51 2.71 25.30 -4.68
C LEU A 51 3.24 25.40 -6.11
N LEU A 52 4.50 25.02 -6.30
CA LEU A 52 5.14 24.87 -7.60
C LEU A 52 5.88 23.53 -7.63
N VAL A 53 5.55 22.69 -8.60
CA VAL A 53 6.26 21.43 -8.87
C VAL A 53 7.00 21.57 -10.19
N VAL A 54 8.30 21.28 -10.18
CA VAL A 54 9.16 21.36 -11.37
C VAL A 54 9.99 20.09 -11.49
N LEU A 55 10.19 19.61 -12.72
CA LEU A 55 11.15 18.54 -12.95
C LEU A 55 12.56 19.13 -13.05
N GLN A 56 13.55 18.36 -12.63
CA GLN A 56 14.94 18.75 -12.70
C GLN A 56 15.30 19.05 -14.16
N ARG A 57 15.95 20.21 -14.38
CA ARG A 57 16.33 20.75 -15.70
C ARG A 57 15.19 21.36 -16.53
N ASP A 58 13.96 21.42 -16.02
CA ASP A 58 12.92 22.23 -16.64
C ASP A 58 13.21 23.71 -16.45
N THR A 59 13.00 24.52 -17.50
CA THR A 59 13.05 25.98 -17.42
C THR A 59 11.70 26.52 -16.96
N ARG A 60 11.66 27.17 -15.78
CA ARG A 60 10.45 27.81 -15.25
C ARG A 60 10.74 29.25 -14.85
N ARG A 61 10.03 30.20 -15.46
CA ARG A 61 10.06 31.61 -15.06
C ARG A 61 9.32 31.80 -13.75
N VAL A 62 9.99 32.44 -12.80
CA VAL A 62 9.46 32.79 -11.47
C VAL A 62 9.66 34.28 -11.14
N GLY A 63 10.37 35.03 -11.99
CA GLY A 63 10.79 36.40 -11.73
C GLY A 63 11.81 36.47 -10.59
N ARG A 64 12.09 37.70 -10.13
CA ARG A 64 13.02 37.89 -9.00
C ARG A 64 12.47 37.24 -7.73
N ALA A 65 13.20 36.28 -7.18
CA ALA A 65 12.79 35.51 -6.02
C ALA A 65 13.98 35.04 -5.18
N GLU A 66 13.71 34.64 -3.95
CA GLU A 66 14.65 33.93 -3.09
C GLU A 66 14.16 32.50 -2.88
N VAL A 67 15.02 31.52 -3.12
CA VAL A 67 14.73 30.10 -2.85
C VAL A 67 15.50 29.68 -1.61
N ARG A 68 14.79 29.35 -0.54
CA ARG A 68 15.34 28.64 0.62
C ARG A 68 15.29 27.14 0.36
N LEU A 69 16.46 26.53 0.23
CA LEU A 69 16.63 25.10 -0.04
C LEU A 69 16.28 24.26 1.20
N GLU A 70 16.09 22.95 0.99
CA GLU A 70 15.67 21.99 2.02
C GLU A 70 16.71 21.89 3.14
N ASP A 71 18.00 22.08 2.81
CA ASP A 71 19.13 22.08 3.74
C ASP A 71 19.27 23.37 4.56
N GLY A 72 18.41 24.38 4.29
CA GLY A 72 18.41 25.68 4.96
C GLY A 72 19.26 26.76 4.26
N SER A 73 20.05 26.42 3.24
CA SER A 73 20.76 27.41 2.42
C SER A 73 19.80 28.19 1.52
N SER A 74 20.22 29.34 0.99
CA SER A 74 19.37 30.19 0.14
C SER A 74 20.05 30.59 -1.16
N ARG A 75 19.27 30.71 -2.24
CA ARG A 75 19.71 31.14 -3.58
C ARG A 75 18.81 32.26 -4.10
N THR A 76 19.41 33.31 -4.65
CA THR A 76 18.68 34.37 -5.35
C THR A 76 18.44 33.96 -6.80
N ILE A 77 17.21 34.15 -7.27
CA ILE A 77 16.77 33.88 -8.64
C ILE A 77 16.37 35.20 -9.27
N ASP A 78 16.87 35.51 -10.47
CA ASP A 78 16.56 36.76 -11.16
C ASP A 78 15.31 36.68 -12.06
N ASP A 79 15.16 35.59 -12.82
CA ASP A 79 14.02 35.38 -13.72
C ASP A 79 13.59 33.91 -13.79
N GLU A 80 14.52 33.01 -14.16
CA GLU A 80 14.25 31.58 -14.34
C GLU A 80 14.90 30.72 -13.26
N LEU A 81 14.22 29.64 -12.84
CA LEU A 81 14.79 28.66 -11.91
C LEU A 81 16.03 27.99 -12.51
N PRO A 82 17.16 27.92 -11.78
CA PRO A 82 18.36 27.25 -12.24
C PRO A 82 18.14 25.75 -12.46
N ALA A 83 18.67 25.23 -13.57
CA ALA A 83 18.58 23.80 -13.90
C ALA A 83 19.31 22.88 -12.90
N ASP A 84 20.23 23.44 -12.10
CA ASP A 84 21.04 22.75 -11.10
C ASP A 84 20.46 22.79 -9.67
N LEU A 85 19.21 23.25 -9.50
CA LEU A 85 18.55 23.19 -8.19
C LEU A 85 18.54 21.72 -7.69
N PRO A 86 18.90 21.51 -6.41
CA PRO A 86 18.91 20.16 -5.85
C PRO A 86 17.48 19.59 -5.83
N LEU A 87 17.38 18.26 -5.89
CA LEU A 87 16.11 17.58 -5.68
C LEU A 87 15.64 17.79 -4.24
N GLY A 88 14.36 18.09 -4.03
CA GLY A 88 13.82 18.25 -2.69
C GLY A 88 12.63 19.18 -2.57
N TYR A 89 12.35 19.53 -1.31
CA TYR A 89 11.25 20.40 -0.91
C TYR A 89 11.82 21.73 -0.40
N HIS A 90 11.58 22.79 -1.15
CA HIS A 90 12.13 24.12 -0.93
C HIS A 90 11.01 25.13 -0.72
N LEU A 91 11.39 26.35 -0.37
CA LEU A 91 10.47 27.48 -0.25
C LEU A 91 10.94 28.59 -1.18
N LEU A 92 10.05 29.03 -2.07
CA LEU A 92 10.26 30.12 -3.00
C LEU A 92 9.53 31.36 -2.49
N ARG A 93 10.24 32.47 -2.30
CA ARG A 93 9.68 33.77 -1.97
C ARG A 93 9.89 34.74 -3.13
N ARG A 94 8.83 35.01 -3.89
CA ARG A 94 8.85 36.02 -4.96
C ARG A 94 8.96 37.42 -4.35
N ARG A 95 9.65 38.36 -5.02
CA ARG A 95 9.77 39.75 -4.55
C ARG A 95 8.39 40.38 -4.39
N GLY A 96 8.09 40.89 -3.20
CA GLY A 96 6.80 41.52 -2.88
C GLY A 96 5.67 40.55 -2.52
N ALA A 97 5.90 39.23 -2.58
CA ALA A 97 4.94 38.25 -2.10
C ALA A 97 4.84 38.27 -0.57
N ARG A 98 3.62 38.10 -0.05
CA ARG A 98 3.35 38.03 1.41
C ARG A 98 3.64 36.66 2.01
N HIS A 99 3.70 35.62 1.19
CA HIS A 99 3.81 34.23 1.62
C HIS A 99 4.81 33.46 0.75
N ASP A 100 5.35 32.38 1.32
CA ASP A 100 6.21 31.46 0.59
C ASP A 100 5.37 30.49 -0.24
N THR A 101 5.87 30.19 -1.44
CA THR A 101 5.40 29.11 -2.30
C THR A 101 6.23 27.85 -2.01
N ARG A 102 5.59 26.71 -1.74
CA ARG A 102 6.32 25.43 -1.66
C ARG A 102 6.85 25.10 -3.05
N LEU A 103 8.16 24.87 -3.18
CA LEU A 103 8.80 24.48 -4.44
C LEU A 103 9.26 23.01 -4.32
N ILE A 104 8.71 22.13 -5.15
CA ILE A 104 9.11 20.72 -5.24
C ILE A 104 9.95 20.55 -6.50
N VAL A 105 11.23 20.19 -6.33
CA VAL A 105 12.13 19.87 -7.44
C VAL A 105 12.29 18.36 -7.49
N ALA A 106 11.75 17.73 -8.53
CA ALA A 106 11.67 16.28 -8.67
C ALA A 106 12.49 15.77 -9.88
N PRO A 107 13.04 14.55 -9.85
CA PRO A 107 13.61 13.95 -11.05
C PRO A 107 12.49 13.59 -12.05
N PRO A 108 12.78 13.56 -13.36
CA PRO A 108 11.78 13.20 -14.38
C PRO A 108 11.36 11.72 -14.32
N THR A 109 12.13 10.88 -13.64
CA THR A 109 11.92 9.43 -13.57
C THR A 109 12.10 8.91 -12.15
N CYS A 110 11.42 7.83 -11.81
CA CYS A 110 11.65 7.06 -10.59
C CYS A 110 13.03 6.38 -10.61
N TYR A 111 13.49 5.99 -9.41
CA TYR A 111 14.72 5.23 -9.25
C TYR A 111 14.55 3.82 -9.82
N LEU A 112 15.31 3.53 -10.88
CA LEU A 112 15.42 2.21 -11.48
C LEU A 112 16.84 2.05 -12.04
N PRO A 113 17.71 1.24 -11.42
CA PRO A 113 19.03 0.96 -11.97
C PRO A 113 18.94 0.28 -13.34
N ASP A 114 19.78 0.67 -14.29
CA ASP A 114 19.75 0.16 -15.67
C ASP A 114 20.05 -1.34 -15.77
N ASP A 115 20.75 -1.91 -14.79
CA ASP A 115 21.06 -3.35 -14.70
C ASP A 115 20.12 -4.10 -13.73
N TYR A 116 19.10 -3.42 -13.19
CA TYR A 116 18.18 -4.02 -12.23
C TYR A 116 17.40 -5.14 -12.90
N ARG A 117 17.71 -6.36 -12.49
CA ARG A 117 16.99 -7.55 -12.93
C ARG A 117 17.04 -8.62 -11.86
N GLY A 118 15.87 -9.04 -11.39
CA GLY A 118 15.80 -9.88 -10.20
C GLY A 118 14.54 -10.73 -10.12
N TRP A 119 14.45 -11.48 -9.03
CA TRP A 119 13.24 -12.20 -8.66
C TRP A 119 12.98 -12.09 -7.16
N GLY A 120 11.74 -12.31 -6.75
CA GLY A 120 11.36 -12.26 -5.34
C GLY A 120 10.18 -13.16 -4.98
N TRP A 121 9.95 -13.30 -3.67
CA TRP A 121 8.72 -13.90 -3.16
C TRP A 121 7.69 -12.80 -2.89
N ALA A 122 6.46 -13.00 -3.35
CA ALA A 122 5.28 -12.27 -2.91
C ALA A 122 4.67 -13.02 -1.72
N ILE A 123 4.59 -12.35 -0.57
CA ILE A 123 4.34 -12.92 0.74
C ILE A 123 3.14 -12.21 1.36
N GLN A 124 2.04 -12.94 1.54
CA GLN A 124 1.00 -12.55 2.49
C GLN A 124 1.54 -12.80 3.90
N LEU A 125 2.16 -11.78 4.51
CA LEU A 125 2.95 -11.92 5.74
C LEU A 125 2.09 -12.45 6.89
N TYR A 126 0.84 -12.00 7.00
CA TYR A 126 -0.07 -12.50 8.03
C TYR A 126 -0.25 -14.03 7.99
N ALA A 127 -0.19 -14.63 6.79
CA ALA A 127 -0.38 -16.05 6.56
C ALA A 127 0.90 -16.88 6.78
N ALA A 128 2.07 -16.25 6.70
CA ALA A 128 3.37 -16.90 6.70
C ALA A 128 3.92 -17.10 8.14
N ARG A 129 3.26 -17.98 8.90
CA ARG A 129 3.59 -18.26 10.30
C ARG A 129 4.82 -19.16 10.45
N SER A 130 5.71 -18.86 11.38
CA SER A 130 6.65 -19.83 11.93
C SER A 130 6.04 -20.60 13.10
N ARG A 131 6.74 -21.62 13.58
CA ARG A 131 6.39 -22.31 14.83
C ARG A 131 6.38 -21.39 16.05
N ARG A 132 7.06 -20.24 15.98
CA ARG A 132 7.13 -19.24 17.06
C ARG A 132 6.19 -18.06 16.83
N SER A 133 5.39 -18.07 15.76
CA SER A 133 4.39 -17.04 15.51
C SER A 133 3.37 -16.97 16.64
N TRP A 134 2.85 -15.78 16.88
CA TRP A 134 1.77 -15.54 17.81
C TRP A 134 0.46 -15.57 17.02
N GLY A 135 0.09 -16.74 16.50
CA GLY A 135 -1.09 -16.97 15.66
C GLY A 135 -1.07 -16.34 14.25
N ILE A 136 -0.20 -15.36 14.01
CA ILE A 136 -0.05 -14.59 12.76
C ILE A 136 1.43 -14.43 12.41
N GLY A 137 1.77 -14.42 11.12
CA GLY A 137 3.14 -14.13 10.67
C GLY A 137 3.51 -12.66 10.94
N ASP A 138 4.74 -12.42 11.35
CA ASP A 138 5.20 -11.10 11.81
C ASP A 138 6.60 -10.71 11.30
N LEU A 139 7.13 -9.55 11.72
CA LEU A 139 8.39 -9.02 11.19
C LEU A 139 9.61 -9.90 11.52
N ALA A 140 9.54 -10.73 12.57
CA ALA A 140 10.59 -11.73 12.82
C ALA A 140 10.52 -12.87 11.79
N ASP A 141 9.31 -13.27 11.39
CA ASP A 141 9.08 -14.25 10.32
C ASP A 141 9.53 -13.68 8.97
N LEU A 142 9.22 -12.41 8.68
CA LEU A 142 9.69 -11.71 7.48
C LEU A 142 11.22 -11.67 7.41
N LYS A 143 11.90 -11.34 8.51
CA LYS A 143 13.37 -11.35 8.56
C LYS A 143 13.93 -12.74 8.23
N ARG A 144 13.29 -13.81 8.70
CA ARG A 144 13.71 -15.19 8.43
C ARG A 144 13.47 -15.60 6.98
N LEU A 145 12.30 -15.27 6.44
CA LEU A 145 11.97 -15.48 5.02
C LEU A 145 12.92 -14.69 4.12
N ALA A 146 13.25 -13.44 4.47
CA ALA A 146 14.21 -12.62 3.77
C ALA A 146 15.60 -13.27 3.71
N ALA A 147 16.08 -13.82 4.85
CA ALA A 147 17.37 -14.52 4.90
C ALA A 147 17.38 -15.77 4.02
N TRP A 148 16.29 -16.55 4.04
CA TRP A 148 16.13 -17.72 3.19
C TRP A 148 16.08 -17.35 1.71
N ALA A 149 15.25 -16.37 1.34
CA ALA A 149 15.11 -15.91 -0.03
C ALA A 149 16.44 -15.35 -0.60
N ARG A 150 17.17 -14.58 0.22
CA ARG A 150 18.50 -14.04 -0.12
C ARG A 150 19.48 -15.16 -0.46
N ARG A 151 19.50 -16.24 0.32
CA ARG A 151 20.37 -17.42 0.09
C ARG A 151 20.08 -18.08 -1.25
N ASP A 152 18.81 -18.11 -1.66
CA ASP A 152 18.38 -18.71 -2.92
C ASP A 152 18.50 -17.73 -4.11
N GLY A 153 19.06 -16.53 -3.88
CA GLY A 153 19.37 -15.54 -4.90
C GLY A 153 18.24 -14.56 -5.22
N ALA A 154 17.21 -14.46 -4.37
CA ALA A 154 16.19 -13.42 -4.50
C ALA A 154 16.80 -12.03 -4.29
N SER A 155 16.24 -11.03 -4.97
CA SER A 155 16.63 -9.63 -4.87
C SER A 155 15.67 -8.80 -4.03
N ILE A 156 14.45 -9.29 -3.79
CA ILE A 156 13.40 -8.54 -3.10
C ILE A 156 12.35 -9.49 -2.49
N ALA A 157 11.65 -9.05 -1.45
CA ALA A 157 10.44 -9.68 -0.94
C ALA A 157 9.27 -8.68 -1.02
N LEU A 158 8.23 -8.99 -1.80
CA LEU A 158 6.99 -8.23 -1.84
C LEU A 158 6.08 -8.70 -0.70
N VAL A 159 5.57 -7.78 0.10
CA VAL A 159 4.64 -8.09 1.19
C VAL A 159 3.30 -7.39 0.97
N ASN A 160 2.22 -7.95 1.50
CA ASN A 160 0.94 -7.24 1.59
C ASN A 160 1.08 -5.92 2.38
N PRO A 161 0.11 -5.00 2.28
CA PRO A 161 0.15 -3.78 3.08
C PRO A 161 0.28 -4.09 4.57
N LEU A 162 1.26 -3.43 5.19
CA LEU A 162 1.52 -3.54 6.64
C LEU A 162 0.82 -2.40 7.42
N ALA A 163 -0.10 -1.70 6.76
CA ALA A 163 -0.81 -0.51 7.23
C ALA A 163 -1.65 -0.78 8.49
N SER A 164 -1.78 0.23 9.36
CA SER A 164 -2.43 0.08 10.67
C SER A 164 -3.94 -0.11 10.56
N ALA A 165 -4.49 -1.04 11.33
CA ALA A 165 -5.91 -1.03 11.71
C ALA A 165 -6.13 -0.12 12.94
N ALA A 166 -7.38 0.14 13.31
CA ALA A 166 -7.71 0.79 14.57
C ALA A 166 -7.38 -0.16 15.75
N PRO A 167 -6.92 0.36 16.91
CA PRO A 167 -6.52 -0.47 18.05
C PRO A 167 -7.73 -0.91 18.90
N ILE A 168 -8.83 -1.31 18.26
CA ILE A 168 -10.08 -1.73 18.89
C ILE A 168 -10.56 -3.05 18.29
N LEU A 169 -11.52 -3.73 18.93
CA LEU A 169 -12.10 -4.96 18.40
C LEU A 169 -13.42 -4.66 17.65
N PRO A 170 -13.74 -5.44 16.60
CA PRO A 170 -12.90 -6.47 15.98
C PRO A 170 -11.76 -5.87 15.14
N GLN A 171 -10.69 -6.63 14.97
CA GLN A 171 -9.56 -6.26 14.13
C GLN A 171 -9.89 -6.44 12.65
N GLN A 172 -9.79 -5.36 11.88
CA GLN A 172 -9.98 -5.36 10.43
C GLN A 172 -9.01 -6.34 9.73
N PRO A 173 -9.50 -7.42 9.08
CA PRO A 173 -8.65 -8.39 8.41
C PRO A 173 -8.05 -7.87 7.09
N SER A 174 -8.75 -7.00 6.37
CA SER A 174 -8.32 -6.50 5.06
C SER A 174 -7.15 -5.53 5.19
N PRO A 175 -5.97 -5.83 4.61
CA PRO A 175 -4.85 -4.89 4.58
C PRO A 175 -5.12 -3.68 3.66
N TYR A 176 -6.18 -3.73 2.85
CA TYR A 176 -6.61 -2.66 1.93
C TYR A 176 -7.67 -1.73 2.52
N PHE A 177 -8.12 -1.99 3.76
CA PHE A 177 -9.00 -1.10 4.51
C PHE A 177 -8.34 -0.62 5.82
N PRO A 178 -7.14 -0.02 5.78
CA PRO A 178 -6.43 0.37 6.99
C PRO A 178 -7.03 1.64 7.62
N ALA A 179 -6.94 1.77 8.94
CA ALA A 179 -7.18 3.04 9.62
C ALA A 179 -6.11 4.10 9.28
N SER A 180 -4.88 3.68 8.96
CA SER A 180 -3.83 4.57 8.47
C SER A 180 -2.87 3.87 7.52
N ARG A 181 -2.56 4.53 6.40
CA ARG A 181 -1.50 4.11 5.46
C ARG A 181 -0.12 4.59 5.90
N ARG A 182 -0.06 5.61 6.76
CA ARG A 182 1.19 6.19 7.28
C ARG A 182 1.82 5.33 8.37
N PHE A 183 1.02 4.65 9.18
CA PHE A 183 1.49 3.88 10.34
C PHE A 183 1.27 2.38 10.14
N ARG A 184 1.94 1.56 10.95
CA ARG A 184 2.00 0.10 10.78
C ARG A 184 1.16 -0.63 11.81
N ASN A 185 0.61 -1.79 11.44
CA ASN A 185 -0.21 -2.59 12.32
C ASN A 185 0.64 -3.29 13.41
N PRO A 186 0.38 -3.06 14.71
CA PRO A 186 1.07 -3.75 15.81
C PRO A 186 0.95 -5.27 15.79
N LEU A 187 -0.02 -5.85 15.07
CA LEU A 187 -0.11 -7.28 14.84
C LEU A 187 1.15 -7.87 14.19
N TYR A 188 1.97 -7.08 13.49
CA TYR A 188 3.23 -7.54 12.90
C TYR A 188 4.45 -7.42 13.83
N LEU A 189 4.28 -7.01 15.10
CA LEU A 189 5.36 -7.08 16.09
C LEU A 189 5.51 -8.49 16.64
N ARG A 190 6.77 -8.94 16.79
CA ARG A 190 7.14 -10.07 17.65
C ARG A 190 7.44 -9.52 19.06
N PRO A 191 6.62 -9.83 20.09
CA PRO A 191 6.84 -9.32 21.45
C PRO A 191 8.23 -9.63 22.00
N GLU A 192 8.72 -10.85 21.78
CA GLU A 192 10.02 -11.33 22.26
C GLU A 192 11.21 -10.61 21.62
N ALA A 193 11.00 -9.92 20.50
CA ALA A 193 12.04 -9.17 19.78
C ALA A 193 12.00 -7.65 20.07
N MET A 194 11.12 -7.21 20.97
CA MET A 194 11.01 -5.83 21.44
C MET A 194 12.02 -5.53 22.54
N ASP A 195 12.44 -4.27 22.64
CA ASP A 195 13.34 -3.85 23.72
C ASP A 195 12.65 -3.96 25.08
N GLY A 196 13.35 -4.51 26.08
CA GLY A 196 12.82 -4.76 27.42
C GLY A 196 12.00 -6.05 27.56
N ALA A 197 11.78 -6.81 26.47
CA ALA A 197 11.03 -8.06 26.52
C ALA A 197 11.72 -9.13 27.39
N SER A 198 13.04 -9.28 27.27
CA SER A 198 13.82 -10.27 28.04
C SER A 198 13.81 -10.04 29.55
N GLU A 199 13.49 -8.82 29.99
CA GLU A 199 13.42 -8.42 31.40
C GLU A 199 11.97 -8.44 31.93
N THR A 200 11.01 -8.83 31.09
CA THR A 200 9.58 -8.80 31.39
C THR A 200 9.07 -10.21 31.66
N GLY A 201 8.69 -10.48 32.91
CA GLY A 201 8.07 -11.76 33.30
C GLY A 201 6.69 -11.98 32.67
N GLY A 202 6.33 -13.25 32.46
CA GLY A 202 5.03 -13.67 31.92
C GLY A 202 4.89 -13.59 30.38
N ILE A 203 5.92 -13.13 29.66
CA ILE A 203 5.90 -13.12 28.19
C ILE A 203 5.93 -14.55 27.62
N ALA A 204 6.65 -15.47 28.26
CA ALA A 204 6.71 -16.87 27.83
C ALA A 204 5.33 -17.57 27.90
N ASP A 205 4.54 -17.30 28.94
CA ASP A 205 3.19 -17.88 29.09
C ASP A 205 2.23 -17.34 28.03
N LEU A 206 2.31 -16.04 27.75
CA LEU A 206 1.54 -15.41 26.66
C LEU A 206 1.97 -15.97 25.29
N ALA A 207 3.28 -16.16 25.08
CA ALA A 207 3.81 -16.77 23.86
C ALA A 207 3.27 -18.20 23.69
N ALA A 208 3.28 -19.03 24.73
CA ALA A 208 2.73 -20.39 24.67
C ALA A 208 1.24 -20.41 24.27
N ARG A 209 0.43 -19.51 24.85
CA ARG A 209 -0.98 -19.34 24.47
C ARG A 209 -1.14 -18.88 23.02
N ALA A 210 -0.30 -17.95 22.57
CA ALA A 210 -0.33 -17.45 21.21
C ALA A 210 0.17 -18.47 20.18
N HIS A 211 1.15 -19.30 20.53
CA HIS A 211 1.66 -20.37 19.68
C HIS A 211 0.62 -21.45 19.44
N ALA A 212 -0.25 -21.72 20.43
CA ALA A 212 -1.36 -22.67 20.27
C ALA A 212 -2.30 -22.27 19.11
N LEU A 213 -2.48 -20.97 18.86
CA LEU A 213 -3.28 -20.46 17.74
C LEU A 213 -2.69 -20.80 16.36
N ASN A 214 -1.40 -21.17 16.29
CA ASN A 214 -0.80 -21.62 15.03
C ASN A 214 -1.36 -22.98 14.56
N GLY A 215 -2.02 -23.74 15.45
CA GLY A 215 -2.65 -25.02 15.13
C GLY A 215 -3.92 -24.88 14.28
N GLU A 216 -4.53 -23.69 14.25
CA GLU A 216 -5.73 -23.39 13.47
C GLU A 216 -5.33 -22.78 12.12
N ARG A 217 -6.04 -23.10 11.05
CA ARG A 217 -5.75 -22.51 9.72
C ARG A 217 -6.36 -21.12 9.55
N THR A 218 -7.52 -20.88 10.16
CA THR A 218 -8.12 -19.54 10.21
C THR A 218 -7.40 -18.69 11.25
N ILE A 219 -7.09 -17.45 10.90
CA ILE A 219 -6.35 -16.50 11.74
C ILE A 219 -7.34 -15.70 12.58
N ASP A 220 -7.42 -16.00 13.86
CA ASP A 220 -8.19 -15.24 14.85
C ASP A 220 -7.41 -13.98 15.27
N ARG A 221 -7.60 -12.89 14.54
CA ARG A 221 -6.89 -11.62 14.77
C ARG A 221 -7.24 -10.98 16.10
N ASP A 222 -8.46 -11.15 16.60
CA ASP A 222 -8.94 -10.53 17.83
C ASP A 222 -8.20 -11.13 19.03
N ARG A 223 -8.20 -12.47 19.12
CA ARG A 223 -7.48 -13.17 20.19
C ARG A 223 -5.96 -12.94 20.11
N ILE A 224 -5.41 -12.83 18.91
CA ILE A 224 -3.99 -12.50 18.71
C ILE A 224 -3.71 -11.07 19.18
N PHE A 225 -4.58 -10.11 18.84
CA PHE A 225 -4.45 -8.72 19.24
C PHE A 225 -4.49 -8.58 20.75
N GLU A 226 -5.43 -9.21 21.43
CA GLU A 226 -5.53 -9.20 22.90
C GLU A 226 -4.26 -9.74 23.58
N LEU A 227 -3.75 -10.90 23.11
CA LEU A 227 -2.52 -11.50 23.63
C LEU A 227 -1.31 -10.59 23.42
N LYS A 228 -1.16 -10.04 22.21
CA LYS A 228 -0.06 -9.14 21.87
C LYS A 228 -0.15 -7.82 22.64
N LEU A 229 -1.34 -7.22 22.74
CA LEU A 229 -1.56 -5.99 23.50
C LEU A 229 -1.20 -6.18 24.98
N THR A 230 -1.63 -7.29 25.59
CA THR A 230 -1.24 -7.66 26.96
C THR A 230 0.28 -7.77 27.11
N ALA A 231 0.96 -8.37 26.14
CA ALA A 231 2.42 -8.47 26.15
C ALA A 231 3.08 -7.09 26.01
N PHE A 232 2.59 -6.26 25.08
CA PHE A 232 3.10 -4.90 24.85
C PHE A 232 2.98 -4.04 26.10
N GLU A 233 1.84 -4.09 26.79
CA GLU A 233 1.61 -3.34 28.03
C GLU A 233 2.54 -3.79 29.15
N LYS A 234 2.77 -5.10 29.30
CA LYS A 234 3.74 -5.64 30.27
C LYS A 234 5.16 -5.15 29.98
N ILE A 235 5.58 -5.15 28.71
CA ILE A 235 6.90 -4.66 28.32
C ILE A 235 7.00 -3.15 28.55
N TRP A 236 5.99 -2.39 28.10
CA TRP A 236 5.91 -0.94 28.26
C TRP A 236 5.93 -0.50 29.73
N SER A 237 5.28 -1.25 30.63
CA SER A 237 5.26 -0.94 32.07
C SER A 237 6.67 -0.82 32.68
N ARG A 238 7.66 -1.48 32.07
CA ARG A 238 9.08 -1.40 32.42
C ARG A 238 9.83 -0.45 31.49
N ALA A 239 9.75 -0.69 30.19
CA ALA A 239 10.51 0.04 29.17
C ALA A 239 10.14 1.53 29.13
N GLY A 240 8.86 1.87 29.24
CA GLY A 240 8.35 3.24 29.21
C GLY A 240 8.73 4.09 30.42
N ARG A 241 9.24 3.50 31.51
CA ARG A 241 9.79 4.22 32.66
C ARG A 241 11.24 4.65 32.43
N ARG A 242 11.93 4.04 31.48
CA ARG A 242 13.33 4.32 31.18
C ARG A 242 13.42 5.41 30.13
N ARG A 243 14.44 6.26 30.24
CA ARG A 243 14.79 7.17 29.16
C ARG A 243 15.44 6.38 28.04
N ASP A 244 14.89 6.47 26.84
CA ASP A 244 15.45 5.90 25.62
C ASP A 244 15.73 7.04 24.62
N PRO A 245 16.99 7.50 24.51
CA PRO A 245 17.34 8.57 23.57
C PRO A 245 17.03 8.24 22.10
N ALA A 246 17.05 6.96 21.71
CA ALA A 246 16.72 6.57 20.34
C ALA A 246 15.21 6.66 20.08
N PHE A 247 14.38 6.33 21.07
CA PHE A 247 12.95 6.58 21.00
C PHE A 247 12.63 8.08 20.97
N ASP A 248 13.28 8.89 21.80
CA ASP A 248 13.09 10.35 21.79
C ASP A 248 13.52 10.97 20.43
N ALA A 249 14.59 10.47 19.81
CA ALA A 249 15.00 10.86 18.46
C ALA A 249 13.96 10.46 17.41
N TYR A 250 13.41 9.25 17.50
CA TYR A 250 12.33 8.78 16.62
C TYR A 250 11.07 9.66 16.74
N LEU A 251 10.67 10.04 17.96
CA LEU A 251 9.54 10.96 18.17
C LEU A 251 9.77 12.31 17.47
N LYS A 252 11.00 12.85 17.56
CA LYS A 252 11.36 14.10 16.88
C LYS A 252 11.37 13.95 15.35
N GLU A 253 11.87 12.83 14.83
CA GLU A 253 11.93 12.53 13.40
C GLU A 253 10.53 12.40 12.80
N GLN A 254 9.63 11.66 13.45
CA GLN A 254 8.27 11.42 12.95
C GLN A 254 7.31 12.60 13.21
N GLY A 255 7.62 13.45 14.19
CA GLY A 255 6.96 14.72 14.41
C GLY A 255 5.46 14.64 14.72
N ILE A 256 4.72 15.64 14.24
CA ILE A 256 3.30 15.82 14.57
C ILE A 256 2.42 14.67 14.06
N GLY A 257 2.72 14.11 12.88
CA GLY A 257 1.92 13.03 12.31
C GLY A 257 1.87 11.79 13.20
N LEU A 258 2.98 11.44 13.85
CA LEU A 258 3.02 10.34 14.83
C LEU A 258 2.23 10.67 16.10
N THR A 259 2.31 11.92 16.55
CA THR A 259 1.57 12.39 17.74
C THR A 259 0.07 12.36 17.49
N GLU A 260 -0.38 12.78 16.30
CA GLU A 260 -1.78 12.72 15.88
C GLU A 260 -2.27 11.27 15.80
N TYR A 261 -1.54 10.39 15.11
CA TYR A 261 -1.91 8.97 15.04
C TYR A 261 -1.98 8.31 16.41
N ALA A 262 -0.98 8.53 17.26
CA ALA A 262 -0.97 7.94 18.60
C ALA A 262 -2.09 8.51 19.50
N THR A 263 -2.47 9.77 19.27
CA THR A 263 -3.63 10.41 19.91
C THR A 263 -4.94 9.79 19.42
N PHE A 264 -5.08 9.56 18.11
CA PHE A 264 -6.21 8.82 17.55
C PHE A 264 -6.32 7.44 18.21
N CYS A 265 -5.22 6.69 18.30
CA CYS A 265 -5.23 5.37 18.91
C CYS A 265 -5.70 5.40 20.38
N ALA A 266 -5.20 6.35 21.18
CA ALA A 266 -5.63 6.50 22.57
C ALA A 266 -7.10 6.93 22.71
N LEU A 267 -7.63 7.73 21.76
CA LEU A 267 -9.04 8.11 21.72
C LEU A 267 -9.94 6.96 21.26
N ALA A 268 -9.49 6.19 20.26
CA ALA A 268 -10.20 5.01 19.75
C ALA A 268 -10.41 3.99 20.86
N GLU A 269 -9.38 3.68 21.65
CA GLU A 269 -9.50 2.80 22.82
C GLU A 269 -10.40 3.39 23.91
N ARG A 270 -10.33 4.70 24.14
CA ARG A 270 -11.13 5.37 25.17
C ARG A 270 -12.64 5.32 24.87
N PHE A 271 -13.00 5.43 23.59
CA PHE A 271 -14.38 5.47 23.13
C PHE A 271 -14.85 4.19 22.45
N ASP A 272 -13.97 3.19 22.37
CA ASP A 272 -14.19 1.88 21.73
C ASP A 272 -14.86 2.00 20.34
N SER A 273 -14.38 2.94 19.54
CA SER A 273 -14.97 3.28 18.24
C SER A 273 -14.03 4.13 17.39
N GLY A 274 -14.35 4.30 16.10
CA GLY A 274 -13.70 5.29 15.24
C GLY A 274 -14.23 6.71 15.47
N TRP A 275 -13.57 7.68 14.86
CA TRP A 275 -13.68 9.09 15.23
C TRP A 275 -15.06 9.72 15.00
N GLN A 276 -15.85 9.20 14.06
CA GLN A 276 -17.18 9.69 13.73
C GLN A 276 -18.18 9.44 14.86
N ALA A 277 -17.98 8.38 15.66
CA ALA A 277 -18.82 8.05 16.80
C ALA A 277 -18.43 8.79 18.09
N TRP A 278 -17.23 9.37 18.16
CA TRP A 278 -16.75 10.04 19.38
C TRP A 278 -17.60 11.28 19.73
N PRO A 279 -17.55 11.77 20.98
CA PRO A 279 -18.13 13.07 21.31
C PRO A 279 -17.50 14.20 20.47
N VAL A 280 -18.33 15.16 20.04
CA VAL A 280 -17.93 16.29 19.17
C VAL A 280 -16.60 16.96 19.56
N PRO A 281 -16.29 17.20 20.86
CA PRO A 281 -15.01 17.83 21.26
C PRO A 281 -13.73 17.04 20.92
N TYR A 282 -13.83 15.81 20.43
CA TYR A 282 -12.71 14.94 20.08
C TYR A 282 -12.67 14.55 18.59
N ARG A 283 -13.72 14.88 17.82
CA ARG A 283 -13.83 14.51 16.40
C ARG A 283 -12.83 15.20 15.48
N ARG A 284 -12.07 16.19 15.97
CA ARG A 284 -10.99 16.83 15.22
C ARG A 284 -9.67 16.81 16.00
N PRO A 285 -8.52 16.63 15.33
CA PRO A 285 -7.21 16.69 15.96
C PRO A 285 -6.96 18.03 16.67
N ASP A 286 -7.42 19.13 16.08
CA ASP A 286 -7.27 20.49 16.59
C ASP A 286 -8.41 20.94 17.51
N ALA A 287 -9.29 20.03 17.94
CA ALA A 287 -10.39 20.38 18.83
C ALA A 287 -9.87 20.75 20.24
N PRO A 288 -10.50 21.72 20.94
CA PRO A 288 -10.13 22.07 22.31
C PRO A 288 -10.19 20.89 23.28
N GLY A 289 -11.07 19.90 23.06
CA GLY A 289 -11.17 18.70 23.88
C GLY A 289 -9.90 17.86 23.83
N VAL A 290 -9.34 17.65 22.64
CA VAL A 290 -8.07 16.93 22.44
C VAL A 290 -6.91 17.68 23.12
N ARG A 291 -6.82 19.01 22.96
CA ARG A 291 -5.80 19.82 23.65
C ARG A 291 -5.88 19.75 25.17
N ARG A 292 -7.08 19.66 25.75
CA ARG A 292 -7.25 19.47 27.20
C ARG A 292 -6.80 18.08 27.64
N LEU A 293 -7.14 17.03 26.89
CA LEU A 293 -6.67 15.67 27.19
C LEU A 293 -5.14 15.54 27.10
N ALA A 294 -4.48 16.34 26.28
CA ALA A 294 -3.02 16.39 26.24
C ALA A 294 -2.38 16.89 27.56
N GLN A 295 -3.16 17.43 28.51
CA GLN A 295 -2.69 17.77 29.87
C GLN A 295 -2.88 16.62 30.87
N ASP A 296 -3.65 15.58 30.52
CA ASP A 296 -3.86 14.39 31.35
C ASP A 296 -2.64 13.46 31.24
N ARG A 297 -2.00 13.17 32.38
CA ARG A 297 -0.80 12.33 32.45
C ARG A 297 -1.06 10.88 32.02
N ALA A 298 -2.22 10.33 32.36
CA ALA A 298 -2.58 8.97 31.97
C ALA A 298 -2.81 8.90 30.46
N PHE A 299 -3.54 9.87 29.91
CA PHE A 299 -3.78 9.96 28.46
C PHE A 299 -2.48 10.13 27.67
N THR A 300 -1.62 11.08 28.07
CA THR A 300 -0.31 11.29 27.42
C THR A 300 0.61 10.07 27.53
N THR A 301 0.53 9.31 28.62
CA THR A 301 1.24 8.03 28.75
C THR A 301 0.73 7.00 27.73
N ARG A 302 -0.60 6.96 27.48
CA ARG A 302 -1.18 6.07 26.46
C ARG A 302 -0.84 6.50 25.03
N VAL A 303 -0.82 7.81 24.75
CA VAL A 303 -0.30 8.34 23.47
C VAL A 303 1.17 7.93 23.29
N ARG A 304 2.00 8.08 24.31
CA ARG A 304 3.42 7.68 24.23
C ARG A 304 3.59 6.16 24.02
N PHE A 305 2.70 5.33 24.58
CA PHE A 305 2.67 3.89 24.34
C PHE A 305 2.44 3.55 22.86
N HIS A 306 1.41 4.13 22.22
CA HIS A 306 1.15 3.90 20.80
C HIS A 306 2.28 4.40 19.89
N ALA A 307 2.88 5.54 20.24
CA ALA A 307 4.08 6.02 19.53
C ALA A 307 5.28 5.06 19.69
N TRP A 308 5.43 4.45 20.87
CA TRP A 308 6.47 3.45 21.11
C TRP A 308 6.23 2.15 20.33
N LEU A 309 4.99 1.72 20.12
CA LEU A 309 4.70 0.58 19.25
C LEU A 309 5.17 0.84 17.81
N GLN A 310 4.95 2.04 17.28
CA GLN A 310 5.46 2.42 15.96
C GLN A 310 6.98 2.44 15.90
N TYR A 311 7.66 2.90 16.96
CA TYR A 311 9.12 2.81 17.09
C TYR A 311 9.61 1.35 17.08
N GLN A 312 8.96 0.45 17.80
CA GLN A 312 9.31 -0.98 17.79
C GLN A 312 9.09 -1.61 16.41
N LEU A 313 8.01 -1.24 15.73
CA LEU A 313 7.70 -1.68 14.35
C LEU A 313 8.78 -1.20 13.39
N ASP A 314 9.17 0.07 13.49
CA ASP A 314 10.22 0.68 12.68
C ASP A 314 11.54 -0.11 12.77
N ARG A 315 11.95 -0.45 14.00
CA ARG A 315 13.18 -1.21 14.25
C ARG A 315 13.10 -2.65 13.73
N GLN A 316 11.99 -3.35 13.94
CA GLN A 316 11.85 -4.73 13.46
C GLN A 316 11.79 -4.77 11.92
N LEU A 317 11.11 -3.82 11.28
CA LEU A 317 11.05 -3.71 9.83
C LEU A 317 12.42 -3.35 9.24
N ALA A 318 13.14 -2.40 9.83
CA ALA A 318 14.51 -2.06 9.43
C ALA A 318 15.45 -3.28 9.48
N ARG A 319 15.32 -4.13 10.51
CA ARG A 319 16.12 -5.36 10.63
C ARG A 319 15.79 -6.36 9.52
N ALA A 320 14.53 -6.45 9.07
CA ALA A 320 14.15 -7.30 7.95
C ALA A 320 14.63 -6.73 6.60
N GLY A 321 14.41 -5.43 6.36
CA GLY A 321 14.81 -4.72 5.13
C GLY A 321 16.33 -4.69 4.89
N ARG A 322 17.15 -4.76 5.96
CA ARG A 322 18.61 -4.91 5.84
C ARG A 322 19.06 -6.29 5.36
N VAL A 323 18.24 -7.33 5.54
CA VAL A 323 18.58 -8.70 5.12
C VAL A 323 18.30 -8.88 3.63
N LEU A 324 17.13 -8.42 3.18
CA LEU A 324 16.72 -8.38 1.79
C LEU A 324 15.82 -7.16 1.60
N PRO A 325 15.97 -6.40 0.48
CA PRO A 325 15.01 -5.36 0.12
C PRO A 325 13.57 -5.84 0.25
N VAL A 326 12.73 -5.04 0.92
CA VAL A 326 11.29 -5.31 1.02
C VAL A 326 10.57 -4.36 0.07
N MET A 327 9.75 -4.91 -0.82
CA MET A 327 8.77 -4.14 -1.56
C MET A 327 7.51 -4.04 -0.71
N GLN A 328 7.21 -2.83 -0.28
CA GLN A 328 5.97 -2.53 0.43
C GLN A 328 4.83 -2.37 -0.58
N ASP A 329 3.61 -2.53 -0.11
CA ASP A 329 2.40 -2.39 -0.92
C ASP A 329 1.53 -1.28 -0.35
N LEU A 330 1.18 -0.31 -1.19
CA LEU A 330 0.41 0.87 -0.82
C LEU A 330 -1.05 0.66 -1.24
N PRO A 331 -1.98 0.50 -0.27
CA PRO A 331 -3.39 0.41 -0.59
C PRO A 331 -3.93 1.76 -1.07
N ILE A 332 -4.95 1.69 -1.93
CA ILE A 332 -5.57 2.86 -2.58
C ILE A 332 -6.10 3.91 -1.59
N GLY A 333 -6.60 3.50 -0.43
CA GLY A 333 -7.23 4.38 0.54
C GLY A 333 -7.14 3.87 1.97
N PHE A 334 -7.97 4.44 2.82
CA PHE A 334 -8.06 4.14 4.25
C PHE A 334 -9.51 4.21 4.70
N ASP A 335 -9.81 3.62 5.85
CA ASP A 335 -11.10 3.66 6.52
C ASP A 335 -11.56 5.11 6.76
N ALA A 336 -12.79 5.44 6.37
CA ALA A 336 -13.41 6.74 6.60
C ALA A 336 -13.55 7.09 8.10
N ASP A 337 -13.58 6.07 8.96
CA ASP A 337 -13.62 6.23 10.42
C ASP A 337 -12.24 6.06 11.08
N GLY A 338 -11.18 5.95 10.25
CA GLY A 338 -9.80 5.70 10.66
C GLY A 338 -8.98 6.95 11.02
N ALA A 339 -7.73 6.70 11.40
CA ALA A 339 -6.77 7.73 11.85
C ALA A 339 -6.39 8.73 10.75
N ASP A 340 -6.20 8.25 9.51
CA ASP A 340 -5.88 9.14 8.40
C ASP A 340 -7.10 9.99 8.01
N ALA A 341 -8.31 9.44 8.07
CA ALA A 341 -9.53 10.21 7.87
C ALA A 341 -9.71 11.28 8.94
N TRP A 342 -9.44 10.95 10.21
CA TRP A 342 -9.46 11.91 11.31
C TRP A 342 -8.42 13.03 11.15
N ALA A 343 -7.21 12.69 10.71
CA ALA A 343 -6.13 13.67 10.53
C ALA A 343 -6.35 14.59 9.32
N PHE A 344 -6.96 14.08 8.24
CA PHE A 344 -7.00 14.74 6.93
C PHE A 344 -8.38 15.20 6.49
N GLN A 345 -9.34 15.36 7.43
CA GLN A 345 -10.73 15.70 7.14
C GLN A 345 -10.89 16.87 6.14
N ASP A 346 -10.06 17.91 6.27
CA ASP A 346 -10.21 19.13 5.47
C ASP A 346 -9.93 18.92 3.96
N VAL A 347 -9.21 17.86 3.60
CA VAL A 347 -8.85 17.54 2.21
C VAL A 347 -9.64 16.35 1.63
N LEU A 348 -10.57 15.77 2.38
CA LEU A 348 -11.37 14.63 1.96
C LEU A 348 -12.74 15.06 1.43
N ALA A 349 -13.27 14.28 0.49
CA ALA A 349 -14.63 14.44 0.00
C ALA A 349 -15.59 13.67 0.91
N GLU A 350 -16.27 14.40 1.81
CA GLU A 350 -17.28 13.82 2.69
C GLU A 350 -18.47 13.29 1.88
N GLY A 351 -19.00 12.12 2.28
CA GLY A 351 -20.14 11.51 1.60
C GLY A 351 -19.81 10.94 0.22
N ILE A 352 -18.53 10.77 -0.13
CA ILE A 352 -18.09 10.08 -1.34
C ILE A 352 -17.29 8.84 -0.95
N SER A 353 -17.48 7.76 -1.71
CA SER A 353 -16.65 6.56 -1.66
C SER A 353 -15.92 6.34 -2.98
N VAL A 354 -14.70 5.79 -2.89
CA VAL A 354 -13.96 5.28 -4.04
C VAL A 354 -14.49 3.90 -4.41
N GLY A 355 -14.55 3.62 -5.70
CA GLY A 355 -14.89 2.31 -6.22
C GLY A 355 -14.36 2.08 -7.62
N ALA A 356 -15.04 1.19 -8.34
CA ALA A 356 -14.80 0.91 -9.74
C ALA A 356 -16.14 0.80 -10.49
N PRO A 357 -16.19 1.23 -11.76
CA PRO A 357 -17.37 1.00 -12.59
C PRO A 357 -17.58 -0.50 -12.83
N PRO A 358 -18.76 -0.91 -13.34
CA PRO A 358 -18.98 -2.28 -13.82
C PRO A 358 -17.91 -2.77 -14.80
N ASP A 359 -17.49 -4.02 -14.66
CA ASP A 359 -16.54 -4.70 -15.55
C ASP A 359 -16.94 -6.17 -15.82
N GLU A 360 -16.13 -6.89 -16.61
CA GLU A 360 -16.36 -8.29 -17.02
C GLU A 360 -16.43 -9.28 -15.84
N PHE A 361 -15.77 -8.97 -14.72
CA PHE A 361 -15.70 -9.83 -13.54
C PHE A 361 -16.64 -9.37 -12.43
N ASN A 362 -16.93 -8.06 -12.36
CA ASN A 362 -17.82 -7.42 -11.39
C ASN A 362 -18.87 -6.58 -12.12
N THR A 363 -19.92 -7.24 -12.61
CA THR A 363 -20.97 -6.62 -13.45
C THR A 363 -21.81 -5.55 -12.74
N LYS A 364 -21.74 -5.47 -11.41
CA LYS A 364 -22.40 -4.41 -10.62
C LYS A 364 -21.49 -3.22 -10.32
N GLY A 365 -20.20 -3.30 -10.69
CA GLY A 365 -19.16 -2.41 -10.18
C GLY A 365 -18.83 -2.72 -8.72
N GLN A 366 -17.97 -1.88 -8.13
CA GLN A 366 -17.48 -2.08 -6.76
C GLN A 366 -17.52 -0.78 -5.99
N ASN A 367 -17.89 -0.84 -4.71
CA ASN A 367 -17.76 0.26 -3.76
C ASN A 367 -16.82 -0.20 -2.64
N TRP A 368 -15.67 0.46 -2.50
CA TRP A 368 -14.63 0.04 -1.55
C TRP A 368 -14.75 0.71 -0.18
N GLY A 369 -15.68 1.65 0.00
CA GLY A 369 -15.92 2.35 1.27
C GLY A 369 -14.81 3.32 1.68
N LEU A 370 -13.94 3.74 0.75
CA LEU A 370 -12.77 4.57 1.03
C LEU A 370 -13.07 6.03 0.66
N PRO A 371 -12.79 7.04 1.52
CA PRO A 371 -12.98 8.44 1.16
C PRO A 371 -11.86 8.90 0.20
N PRO A 372 -12.18 9.60 -0.89
CA PRO A 372 -11.16 10.17 -1.76
C PRO A 372 -10.66 11.52 -1.24
N PHE A 373 -9.42 11.85 -1.60
CA PHE A 373 -8.92 13.22 -1.49
C PHE A 373 -9.54 14.11 -2.57
N ILE A 374 -9.92 15.33 -2.21
CA ILE A 374 -10.28 16.37 -3.18
C ILE A 374 -8.98 16.85 -3.84
N PRO A 375 -8.79 16.68 -5.17
CA PRO A 375 -7.51 16.94 -5.84
C PRO A 375 -6.92 18.33 -5.54
N ASP A 376 -7.75 19.37 -5.66
CA ASP A 376 -7.31 20.75 -5.46
C ASP A 376 -7.00 21.05 -4.00
N ARG A 377 -7.74 20.49 -3.04
CA ARG A 377 -7.42 20.68 -1.60
C ARG A 377 -6.17 19.94 -1.20
N LEU A 378 -5.93 18.77 -1.79
CA LEU A 378 -4.68 18.04 -1.58
C LEU A 378 -3.49 18.85 -2.13
N ARG A 379 -3.64 19.49 -3.29
CA ARG A 379 -2.67 20.42 -3.86
C ARG A 379 -2.45 21.65 -2.97
N GLU A 380 -3.52 22.30 -2.51
CA GLU A 380 -3.47 23.45 -1.58
C GLU A 380 -2.80 23.10 -0.25
N ALA A 381 -2.97 21.87 0.23
CA ALA A 381 -2.26 21.31 1.39
C ALA A 381 -0.79 20.96 1.09
N GLY A 382 -0.28 21.32 -0.09
CA GLY A 382 1.10 21.04 -0.51
C GLY A 382 1.40 19.55 -0.67
N TYR A 383 0.38 18.73 -0.99
CA TYR A 383 0.42 17.26 -1.05
C TYR A 383 0.84 16.55 0.23
N GLU A 384 0.78 17.21 1.38
CA GLU A 384 1.32 16.68 2.64
C GLU A 384 0.75 15.31 3.05
N PRO A 385 -0.58 15.06 2.97
CA PRO A 385 -1.15 13.73 3.25
C PRO A 385 -0.60 12.61 2.35
N PHE A 386 -0.44 12.90 1.05
CA PHE A 386 0.10 11.95 0.08
C PHE A 386 1.59 11.71 0.32
N LEU A 387 2.35 12.79 0.54
CA LEU A 387 3.78 12.73 0.81
C LEU A 387 4.10 11.92 2.07
N GLN A 388 3.37 12.15 3.17
CA GLN A 388 3.55 11.38 4.40
C GLN A 388 3.29 9.89 4.16
N THR A 389 2.30 9.55 3.35
CA THR A 389 1.99 8.17 2.98
C THR A 389 3.13 7.53 2.18
N ILE A 390 3.61 8.20 1.12
CA ILE A 390 4.71 7.70 0.29
C ILE A 390 6.00 7.52 1.10
N ARG A 391 6.37 8.51 1.92
CA ARG A 391 7.54 8.43 2.80
C ARG A 391 7.45 7.29 3.81
N ALA A 392 6.29 7.13 4.42
CA ALA A 392 6.06 6.03 5.35
C ALA A 392 6.23 4.69 4.64
N CYS A 393 5.60 4.49 3.49
CA CYS A 393 5.72 3.25 2.70
C CYS A 393 7.17 2.98 2.25
N LEU A 394 7.93 4.01 1.88
CA LEU A 394 9.31 3.86 1.41
C LEU A 394 10.35 3.72 2.53
N ARG A 395 10.00 4.01 3.78
CA ARG A 395 10.90 3.84 4.92
C ARG A 395 11.27 2.37 5.11
N HIS A 396 12.58 2.08 5.06
CA HIS A 396 13.18 0.73 5.06
C HIS A 396 12.78 -0.16 3.88
N ALA A 397 12.17 0.40 2.83
CA ALA A 397 11.79 -0.34 1.63
C ALA A 397 12.89 -0.29 0.57
N GLY A 398 12.96 -1.33 -0.25
CA GLY A 398 13.70 -1.29 -1.52
C GLY A 398 12.80 -1.27 -2.74
N GLY A 399 11.47 -1.26 -2.54
CA GLY A 399 10.50 -1.01 -3.58
C GLY A 399 9.13 -0.64 -3.01
N LEU A 400 8.26 -0.11 -3.86
CA LEU A 400 6.87 0.17 -3.56
C LEU A 400 5.99 -0.31 -4.71
N ARG A 401 5.04 -1.19 -4.42
CA ARG A 401 3.87 -1.43 -5.26
C ARG A 401 2.81 -0.40 -4.90
N ILE A 402 2.33 0.35 -5.88
CA ILE A 402 1.17 1.23 -5.75
C ILE A 402 -0.03 0.47 -6.28
N ASP A 403 -0.92 0.08 -5.38
CA ASP A 403 -2.18 -0.56 -5.73
C ASP A 403 -3.07 0.40 -6.51
N HIS A 404 -3.70 -0.09 -7.57
CA HIS A 404 -4.51 0.70 -8.49
C HIS A 404 -3.84 2.02 -8.88
N VAL A 405 -2.70 1.95 -9.58
CA VAL A 405 -1.87 3.14 -9.89
C VAL A 405 -2.64 4.22 -10.67
N MET A 406 -3.71 3.82 -11.36
CA MET A 406 -4.67 4.70 -12.01
C MET A 406 -5.25 5.75 -11.06
N GLY A 407 -5.31 5.46 -9.75
CA GLY A 407 -5.74 6.40 -8.71
C GLY A 407 -4.87 7.66 -8.58
N LEU A 408 -3.66 7.67 -9.15
CA LEU A 408 -2.86 8.89 -9.29
C LEU A 408 -3.37 9.80 -10.42
N PHE A 409 -4.09 9.24 -11.40
CA PHE A 409 -4.63 9.93 -12.56
C PHE A 409 -6.08 10.32 -12.36
N ARG A 410 -6.92 9.36 -11.97
CA ARG A 410 -8.34 9.55 -11.71
C ARG A 410 -8.86 8.46 -10.78
N LEU A 411 -9.87 8.79 -10.01
CA LEU A 411 -10.58 7.83 -9.17
C LEU A 411 -12.07 7.85 -9.50
N PHE A 412 -12.69 6.68 -9.47
CA PHE A 412 -14.13 6.56 -9.68
C PHE A 412 -14.86 6.82 -8.35
N TRP A 413 -15.58 7.93 -8.31
CA TRP A 413 -16.27 8.45 -7.12
C TRP A 413 -17.74 8.05 -7.16
N ILE A 414 -18.21 7.48 -6.06
CA ILE A 414 -19.58 7.04 -5.85
C ILE A 414 -20.15 7.88 -4.70
N PRO A 415 -21.11 8.79 -4.96
CA PRO A 415 -21.79 9.50 -3.90
C PRO A 415 -22.52 8.55 -2.95
N LYS A 416 -22.65 8.97 -1.69
CA LYS A 416 -23.42 8.24 -0.69
C LYS A 416 -24.84 7.97 -1.22
N ASP A 417 -25.34 6.78 -0.90
CA ASP A 417 -26.68 6.31 -1.28
C ASP A 417 -26.87 6.11 -2.81
N MET A 418 -25.78 6.05 -3.59
CA MET A 418 -25.77 5.67 -5.00
C MET A 418 -25.09 4.32 -5.23
N GLU A 419 -25.47 3.63 -6.32
CA GLU A 419 -24.88 2.36 -6.73
C GLU A 419 -23.54 2.59 -7.47
N PRO A 420 -22.62 1.60 -7.49
CA PRO A 420 -21.34 1.75 -8.19
C PRO A 420 -21.48 2.09 -9.69
N LYS A 421 -22.52 1.60 -10.36
CA LYS A 421 -22.79 1.95 -11.77
C LYS A 421 -23.10 3.44 -12.00
N ASP A 422 -23.51 4.17 -10.95
CA ASP A 422 -23.94 5.56 -11.06
C ASP A 422 -22.82 6.56 -10.75
N GLY A 423 -21.61 6.09 -10.44
CA GLY A 423 -20.46 6.95 -10.12
C GLY A 423 -19.84 7.65 -11.33
N ALA A 424 -18.77 8.40 -11.09
CA ALA A 424 -18.04 9.12 -12.13
C ALA A 424 -16.54 9.20 -11.85
N TYR A 425 -15.73 9.31 -12.90
CA TYR A 425 -14.31 9.60 -12.73
C TYR A 425 -14.09 11.06 -12.34
N VAL A 426 -13.22 11.26 -11.35
CA VAL A 426 -12.65 12.55 -10.98
C VAL A 426 -11.15 12.50 -11.21
N SER A 427 -10.67 13.34 -12.14
CA SER A 427 -9.26 13.45 -12.49
C SER A 427 -8.47 14.20 -11.40
N GLY A 428 -7.24 13.77 -11.16
CA GLY A 428 -6.29 14.37 -10.24
C GLY A 428 -5.10 15.03 -10.96
N HIS A 429 -4.14 15.52 -10.16
CA HIS A 429 -2.91 16.16 -10.63
C HIS A 429 -1.79 15.13 -10.83
N ALA A 430 -1.98 14.21 -11.78
CA ALA A 430 -1.16 13.01 -11.94
C ALA A 430 0.34 13.31 -12.11
N ASP A 431 0.68 14.29 -12.94
CA ASP A 431 2.07 14.66 -13.23
C ASP A 431 2.83 15.06 -11.96
N GLU A 432 2.15 15.72 -11.03
CA GLU A 432 2.72 16.23 -9.79
C GLU A 432 2.80 15.14 -8.72
N LEU A 433 1.77 14.29 -8.62
CA LEU A 433 1.79 13.12 -7.76
C LEU A 433 2.92 12.15 -8.17
N LEU A 434 3.08 11.93 -9.48
CA LEU A 434 4.16 11.10 -10.03
C LEU A 434 5.53 11.74 -9.86
N ALA A 435 5.66 13.07 -9.94
CA ALA A 435 6.89 13.78 -9.62
C ALA A 435 7.29 13.57 -8.14
N ILE A 436 6.33 13.62 -7.22
CA ILE A 436 6.57 13.33 -5.80
C ILE A 436 6.99 11.86 -5.61
N VAL A 437 6.32 10.91 -6.27
CA VAL A 437 6.71 9.49 -6.23
C VAL A 437 8.14 9.30 -6.75
N ALA A 438 8.51 9.95 -7.85
CA ALA A 438 9.85 9.88 -8.41
C ALA A 438 10.91 10.45 -7.44
N LEU A 439 10.64 11.60 -6.83
CA LEU A 439 11.50 12.22 -5.83
C LEU A 439 11.74 11.31 -4.63
N GLU A 440 10.67 10.79 -4.03
CA GLU A 440 10.77 9.92 -2.85
C GLU A 440 11.39 8.55 -3.19
N SER A 441 11.11 8.01 -4.39
CA SER A 441 11.76 6.82 -4.93
C SER A 441 13.29 6.97 -4.99
N HIS A 442 13.79 8.12 -5.48
CA HIS A 442 15.22 8.43 -5.49
C HIS A 442 15.83 8.56 -4.10
N ARG A 443 15.13 9.23 -3.16
CA ARG A 443 15.59 9.36 -1.76
C ARG A 443 15.70 8.00 -1.07
N ALA A 444 14.75 7.11 -1.32
CA ALA A 444 14.74 5.76 -0.75
C ALA A 444 15.58 4.74 -1.52
N LYS A 445 16.04 5.07 -2.74
CA LYS A 445 16.64 4.10 -3.69
C LYS A 445 15.74 2.89 -3.90
N ALA A 446 14.44 3.15 -4.09
CA ALA A 446 13.41 2.13 -4.13
C ALA A 446 12.73 2.09 -5.52
N VAL A 447 12.61 0.89 -6.08
CA VAL A 447 11.91 0.69 -7.37
C VAL A 447 10.41 0.83 -7.20
N ILE A 448 9.73 1.47 -8.15
CA ILE A 448 8.28 1.68 -8.12
C ILE A 448 7.61 0.74 -9.11
N VAL A 449 6.60 0.03 -8.64
CA VAL A 449 5.69 -0.79 -9.45
C VAL A 449 4.31 -0.17 -9.36
N GLY A 450 3.73 0.19 -10.50
CA GLY A 450 2.33 0.56 -10.58
C GLY A 450 1.51 -0.67 -10.94
N GLU A 451 0.57 -1.05 -10.09
CA GLU A 451 -0.42 -2.04 -10.49
C GLU A 451 -1.37 -1.40 -11.51
N ASP A 452 -1.17 -1.75 -12.78
CA ASP A 452 -1.88 -1.21 -13.93
C ASP A 452 -2.76 -2.27 -14.60
N LEU A 453 -3.58 -2.98 -13.80
CA LEU A 453 -4.54 -3.97 -14.28
C LEU A 453 -5.92 -3.33 -14.54
N GLY A 454 -6.78 -4.07 -15.25
CA GLY A 454 -8.10 -3.60 -15.66
C GLY A 454 -8.04 -2.57 -16.79
N THR A 455 -9.01 -1.65 -16.79
CA THR A 455 -9.22 -0.66 -17.87
C THR A 455 -8.24 0.52 -17.75
N VAL A 456 -7.07 0.37 -18.35
CA VAL A 456 -6.01 1.40 -18.33
C VAL A 456 -5.76 1.94 -19.73
N GLU A 457 -5.87 3.25 -19.89
CA GLU A 457 -5.59 3.94 -21.15
C GLU A 457 -4.12 3.74 -21.58
N GLU A 458 -3.90 3.60 -22.89
CA GLU A 458 -2.55 3.38 -23.44
C GLU A 458 -1.62 4.57 -23.16
N SER A 459 -2.16 5.79 -23.17
CA SER A 459 -1.48 7.02 -22.77
C SER A 459 -0.93 6.95 -21.34
N THR A 460 -1.76 6.49 -20.39
CA THR A 460 -1.39 6.30 -18.98
C THR A 460 -0.24 5.30 -18.84
N ARG A 461 -0.31 4.15 -19.53
CA ARG A 461 0.80 3.18 -19.51
C ARG A 461 2.09 3.77 -20.09
N LYS A 462 1.99 4.52 -21.19
CA LYS A 462 3.15 5.21 -21.81
C LYS A 462 3.77 6.23 -20.84
N ASP A 463 2.95 6.98 -20.09
CA ASP A 463 3.44 7.96 -19.12
C ASP A 463 4.16 7.29 -17.94
N LEU A 464 3.54 6.27 -17.33
CA LEU A 464 4.18 5.45 -16.30
C LEU A 464 5.52 4.87 -16.79
N MET A 465 5.56 4.40 -18.04
CA MET A 465 6.77 3.88 -18.65
C MET A 465 7.86 4.95 -18.78
N ARG A 466 7.54 6.14 -19.30
CA ARG A 466 8.48 7.27 -19.42
C ARG A 466 9.06 7.67 -18.07
N ARG A 467 8.26 7.57 -17.00
CA ARG A 467 8.65 7.89 -15.62
C ARG A 467 9.36 6.74 -14.90
N ARG A 468 9.72 5.66 -15.60
CA ARG A 468 10.39 4.47 -15.04
C ARG A 468 9.61 3.77 -13.93
N VAL A 469 8.29 3.89 -13.93
CA VAL A 469 7.42 3.05 -13.11
C VAL A 469 7.28 1.70 -13.80
N LEU A 470 7.56 0.61 -13.08
CA LEU A 470 7.39 -0.74 -13.59
C LEU A 470 5.90 -1.05 -13.69
N SER A 471 5.50 -1.56 -14.85
CA SER A 471 4.16 -2.10 -15.05
C SER A 471 3.97 -3.42 -14.30
N TYR A 472 2.73 -3.91 -14.15
CA TYR A 472 2.42 -5.17 -13.49
C TYR A 472 1.76 -6.14 -14.48
N ARG A 473 2.43 -7.27 -14.76
CA ARG A 473 2.04 -8.22 -15.82
C ARG A 473 1.76 -9.60 -15.26
N LEU A 474 0.57 -10.13 -15.55
CA LEU A 474 0.08 -11.38 -14.96
C LEU A 474 -0.19 -12.41 -16.06
N VAL A 475 0.38 -13.61 -15.92
CA VAL A 475 0.09 -14.70 -16.87
C VAL A 475 -1.42 -14.96 -17.02
N TRP A 476 -2.22 -14.70 -15.98
CA TRP A 476 -3.67 -14.84 -16.03
C TRP A 476 -4.37 -13.83 -16.95
N PHE A 477 -3.75 -12.69 -17.24
CA PHE A 477 -4.34 -11.64 -18.06
C PHE A 477 -3.65 -11.46 -19.41
N GLU A 478 -2.37 -11.78 -19.53
CA GLU A 478 -1.61 -11.60 -20.76
C GLU A 478 -1.93 -12.65 -21.83
N GLN A 479 -2.21 -12.22 -23.06
CA GLN A 479 -2.40 -13.11 -24.20
C GLN A 479 -1.07 -13.68 -24.71
N ASP A 480 -0.03 -12.86 -24.70
CA ASP A 480 1.30 -13.24 -25.10
C ASP A 480 1.98 -14.16 -24.06
N PRO A 481 2.90 -15.04 -24.46
CA PRO A 481 3.68 -15.84 -23.53
C PRO A 481 4.68 -14.96 -22.74
N PRO A 482 5.14 -15.41 -21.55
CA PRO A 482 5.99 -14.59 -20.68
C PRO A 482 7.25 -14.01 -21.34
N ASP A 483 7.89 -14.72 -22.28
CA ASP A 483 9.09 -14.25 -22.99
C ASP A 483 8.84 -13.06 -23.94
N LYS A 484 7.58 -12.67 -24.14
CA LYS A 484 7.15 -11.48 -24.87
C LYS A 484 6.67 -10.34 -23.97
N PHE A 485 6.61 -10.54 -22.66
CA PHE A 485 6.22 -9.48 -21.73
C PHE A 485 7.14 -8.27 -21.84
N PRO A 486 6.70 -7.06 -21.48
CA PRO A 486 7.56 -5.88 -21.50
C PRO A 486 8.73 -6.01 -20.51
N GLU A 487 9.86 -5.42 -20.89
CA GLU A 487 11.04 -5.35 -20.03
C GLU A 487 10.77 -4.49 -18.79
N GLN A 488 10.14 -3.32 -18.93
CA GLN A 488 9.84 -2.43 -17.81
C GLN A 488 8.58 -2.86 -17.03
N ALA A 489 8.63 -4.06 -16.46
CA ALA A 489 7.56 -4.63 -15.65
C ALA A 489 8.08 -5.47 -14.49
N LEU A 490 7.21 -5.63 -13.49
CA LEU A 490 7.17 -6.79 -12.62
C LEU A 490 6.19 -7.80 -13.23
N ALA A 491 6.66 -9.02 -13.49
CA ALA A 491 5.82 -10.10 -13.99
C ALA A 491 5.56 -11.18 -12.93
N ALA A 492 4.31 -11.63 -12.83
CA ALA A 492 3.89 -12.72 -11.95
C ALA A 492 2.93 -13.65 -12.69
N ILE A 493 2.62 -14.81 -12.09
CA ILE A 493 1.58 -15.69 -12.63
C ILE A 493 0.19 -15.18 -12.24
N THR A 494 0.02 -14.92 -10.95
CA THR A 494 -1.24 -14.55 -10.29
C THR A 494 -0.98 -13.52 -9.19
N THR A 495 -2.03 -13.09 -8.50
CA THR A 495 -2.00 -12.21 -7.32
C THR A 495 -2.75 -12.84 -6.15
N HIS A 496 -2.91 -12.11 -5.06
CA HIS A 496 -3.67 -12.53 -3.90
C HIS A 496 -5.20 -12.43 -4.09
N ASP A 497 -5.67 -11.71 -5.10
CA ASP A 497 -7.09 -11.59 -5.48
C ASP A 497 -7.55 -12.64 -6.49
N LEU A 498 -6.57 -13.27 -7.15
CA LEU A 498 -6.77 -14.17 -8.25
C LEU A 498 -6.56 -15.63 -7.83
N PRO A 499 -7.09 -16.59 -8.60
CA PRO A 499 -6.90 -18.01 -8.31
C PRO A 499 -5.41 -18.35 -8.22
N THR A 500 -5.04 -19.17 -7.24
CA THR A 500 -3.71 -19.79 -7.21
C THR A 500 -3.56 -20.73 -8.41
N VAL A 501 -2.33 -21.13 -8.75
CA VAL A 501 -2.14 -22.12 -9.83
C VAL A 501 -2.85 -23.44 -9.50
N ALA A 502 -2.82 -23.83 -8.22
CA ALA A 502 -3.49 -25.04 -7.75
C ALA A 502 -5.01 -24.94 -7.86
N GLY A 503 -5.61 -23.85 -7.36
CA GLY A 503 -7.07 -23.65 -7.39
C GLY A 503 -7.63 -23.52 -8.81
N LEU A 504 -6.88 -22.88 -9.72
CA LEU A 504 -7.21 -22.85 -11.14
C LEU A 504 -7.13 -24.25 -11.77
N TRP A 505 -6.05 -24.98 -11.54
CA TRP A 505 -5.78 -26.24 -12.23
C TRP A 505 -6.73 -27.37 -11.79
N SER A 506 -7.02 -27.44 -10.49
CA SER A 506 -7.98 -28.40 -9.91
C SER A 506 -9.44 -28.01 -10.18
N GLY A 507 -9.70 -26.74 -10.49
CA GLY A 507 -11.05 -26.18 -10.64
C GLY A 507 -11.72 -25.82 -9.32
N SER A 508 -11.06 -26.03 -8.17
CA SER A 508 -11.65 -25.77 -6.85
C SER A 508 -11.97 -24.30 -6.62
N ASP A 509 -11.24 -23.41 -7.29
CA ASP A 509 -11.49 -21.98 -7.26
C ASP A 509 -12.83 -21.61 -7.94
N LEU A 510 -13.09 -22.17 -9.12
CA LEU A 510 -14.34 -21.95 -9.84
C LEU A 510 -15.52 -22.51 -9.04
N GLU A 511 -15.36 -23.69 -8.46
CA GLU A 511 -16.36 -24.29 -7.58
C GLU A 511 -16.59 -23.45 -6.31
N ALA A 512 -15.54 -22.84 -5.75
CA ALA A 512 -15.69 -21.92 -4.63
C ALA A 512 -16.52 -20.69 -5.01
N GLN A 513 -16.22 -20.06 -6.14
CA GLN A 513 -17.00 -18.92 -6.64
C GLN A 513 -18.49 -19.29 -6.84
N LYS A 514 -18.78 -20.45 -7.44
CA LYS A 514 -20.15 -20.95 -7.63
C LYS A 514 -20.88 -21.20 -6.31
N ARG A 515 -20.20 -21.81 -5.31
CA ARG A 515 -20.76 -22.03 -3.96
C ARG A 515 -21.10 -20.73 -3.24
N LEU A 516 -20.36 -19.66 -3.53
CA LEU A 516 -20.59 -18.32 -2.96
C LEU A 516 -21.62 -17.51 -3.76
N HIS A 517 -22.28 -18.12 -4.76
CA HIS A 517 -23.23 -17.46 -5.65
C HIS A 517 -22.66 -16.25 -6.39
N LEU A 518 -21.35 -16.24 -6.61
CA LEU A 518 -20.71 -15.28 -7.51
C LEU A 518 -21.02 -15.67 -8.97
N SER A 519 -20.81 -14.74 -9.89
CA SER A 519 -20.97 -14.97 -11.35
C SER A 519 -19.59 -15.10 -12.01
N PRO A 520 -18.88 -16.23 -11.87
CA PRO A 520 -17.54 -16.39 -12.39
C PRO A 520 -17.51 -16.40 -13.93
N ASN A 521 -16.44 -15.86 -14.50
CA ASN A 521 -16.15 -15.99 -15.93
C ASN A 521 -15.57 -17.39 -16.24
N GLU A 522 -16.44 -18.36 -16.52
CA GLU A 522 -16.06 -19.76 -16.82
C GLU A 522 -15.21 -19.88 -18.09
N GLU A 523 -15.54 -19.11 -19.13
CA GLU A 523 -14.80 -19.09 -20.39
C GLU A 523 -13.39 -18.54 -20.20
N GLY A 524 -13.26 -17.44 -19.45
CA GLY A 524 -11.97 -16.88 -19.05
C GLY A 524 -11.15 -17.88 -18.22
N THR A 525 -11.78 -18.58 -17.28
CA THR A 525 -11.13 -19.64 -16.49
C THR A 525 -10.58 -20.76 -17.39
N LYS A 526 -11.38 -21.21 -18.37
CA LYS A 526 -10.96 -22.21 -19.36
C LYS A 526 -9.83 -21.70 -20.24
N ALA A 527 -9.86 -20.43 -20.66
CA ALA A 527 -8.80 -19.80 -21.44
C ALA A 527 -7.48 -19.72 -20.66
N ILE A 528 -7.52 -19.35 -19.37
CA ILE A 528 -6.34 -19.37 -18.49
C ILE A 528 -5.79 -20.80 -18.38
N LYS A 529 -6.64 -21.80 -18.11
CA LYS A 529 -6.19 -23.21 -18.04
C LYS A 529 -5.57 -23.67 -19.37
N GLY A 530 -6.14 -23.28 -20.51
CA GLY A 530 -5.58 -23.52 -21.84
C GLY A 530 -4.18 -22.92 -22.03
N ARG A 531 -3.97 -21.67 -21.58
CA ARG A 531 -2.63 -21.04 -21.57
C ARG A 531 -1.64 -21.80 -20.68
N VAL A 532 -2.06 -22.25 -19.49
CA VAL A 532 -1.20 -23.08 -18.62
C VAL A 532 -0.79 -24.36 -19.34
N THR A 533 -1.72 -25.07 -20.00
CA THR A 533 -1.44 -26.25 -20.81
C THR A 533 -0.44 -25.94 -21.92
N ALA A 534 -0.63 -24.85 -22.67
CA ALA A 534 0.26 -24.44 -23.75
C ALA A 534 1.68 -24.09 -23.26
N LEU A 535 1.80 -23.38 -22.14
CA LEU A 535 3.08 -22.95 -21.57
C LEU A 535 3.87 -24.09 -20.93
N THR A 536 3.19 -25.11 -20.41
CA THR A 536 3.79 -26.18 -19.59
C THR A 536 3.82 -27.55 -20.27
N GLY A 537 3.06 -27.73 -21.35
CA GLY A 537 2.80 -29.04 -21.95
C GLY A 537 2.12 -30.02 -20.98
N ALA A 538 1.41 -29.51 -19.97
CA ALA A 538 0.74 -30.33 -18.97
C ALA A 538 -0.57 -30.91 -19.50
N SER A 539 -0.85 -32.14 -19.13
CA SER A 539 -2.18 -32.77 -19.23
C SER A 539 -2.78 -32.94 -17.84
N ASP A 540 -4.05 -33.34 -17.73
CA ASP A 540 -4.70 -33.61 -16.44
C ASP A 540 -4.01 -34.72 -15.63
N ARG A 541 -3.16 -35.55 -16.27
CA ARG A 541 -2.32 -36.57 -15.58
C ARG A 541 -1.02 -36.01 -15.02
N THR A 542 -0.66 -34.77 -15.34
CA THR A 542 0.59 -34.15 -14.88
C THR A 542 0.46 -33.76 -13.41
N ALA A 543 1.40 -34.21 -12.57
CA ALA A 543 1.42 -33.84 -11.17
C ALA A 543 1.42 -32.31 -10.99
N LEU A 544 0.53 -31.80 -10.14
CA LEU A 544 0.32 -30.36 -9.94
C LEU A 544 1.61 -29.59 -9.62
N ALA A 545 2.47 -30.14 -8.74
CA ALA A 545 3.77 -29.55 -8.43
C ALA A 545 4.68 -29.37 -9.67
N THR A 546 4.54 -30.24 -10.68
CA THR A 546 5.26 -30.11 -11.94
C THR A 546 4.63 -29.04 -12.85
N VAL A 547 3.30 -28.91 -12.87
CA VAL A 547 2.62 -27.82 -13.59
C VAL A 547 3.08 -26.46 -13.04
N ILE A 548 3.02 -26.28 -11.72
CA ILE A 548 3.46 -25.05 -11.03
C ILE A 548 4.93 -24.73 -11.35
N ALA A 549 5.82 -25.73 -11.24
CA ALA A 549 7.24 -25.53 -11.50
C ALA A 549 7.51 -25.13 -12.96
N ARG A 550 6.89 -25.80 -13.94
CA ARG A 550 7.04 -25.47 -15.36
C ARG A 550 6.48 -24.09 -15.70
N LEU A 551 5.39 -23.68 -15.05
CA LEU A 551 4.83 -22.35 -15.24
C LEU A 551 5.79 -21.26 -14.74
N HIS A 552 6.44 -21.49 -13.59
CA HIS A 552 7.50 -20.60 -13.11
C HIS A 552 8.76 -20.64 -13.99
N GLU A 553 9.11 -21.77 -14.60
CA GLU A 553 10.16 -21.84 -15.62
C GLU A 553 9.81 -21.03 -16.88
N ALA A 554 8.53 -20.97 -17.25
CA ALA A 554 8.05 -20.10 -18.32
C ALA A 554 8.13 -18.62 -17.93
N LEU A 555 7.62 -18.25 -16.75
CA LEU A 555 7.74 -16.90 -16.20
C LEU A 555 9.22 -16.46 -16.11
N ALA A 556 10.12 -17.37 -15.76
CA ALA A 556 11.56 -17.15 -15.69
C ALA A 556 12.20 -16.81 -17.06
N ARG A 557 11.48 -16.84 -18.17
CA ARG A 557 11.95 -16.36 -19.48
C ARG A 557 11.56 -14.92 -19.77
N ALA A 558 10.63 -14.32 -19.03
CA ALA A 558 10.16 -12.96 -19.28
C ALA A 558 11.31 -11.95 -19.26
N PRO A 559 11.42 -11.01 -20.22
CA PRO A 559 12.49 -10.02 -20.22
C PRO A 559 12.37 -9.05 -19.03
N SER A 560 11.19 -8.97 -18.42
CA SER A 560 10.80 -8.12 -17.28
C SER A 560 11.87 -7.94 -16.20
N ARG A 561 12.02 -6.69 -15.71
CA ARG A 561 12.96 -6.27 -14.66
C ARG A 561 12.80 -7.08 -13.38
N LEU A 562 11.58 -7.41 -12.99
CA LEU A 562 11.32 -8.21 -11.80
C LEU A 562 10.34 -9.35 -12.13
N VAL A 563 10.54 -10.50 -11.50
CA VAL A 563 9.56 -11.59 -11.50
C VAL A 563 9.27 -12.04 -10.08
N THR A 564 8.02 -12.38 -9.76
CA THR A 564 7.66 -12.84 -8.42
C THR A 564 6.94 -14.18 -8.42
N ALA A 565 7.17 -14.97 -7.38
CA ALA A 565 6.42 -16.19 -7.06
C ALA A 565 5.70 -16.03 -5.72
N THR A 566 4.58 -16.71 -5.52
CA THR A 566 3.84 -16.71 -4.24
C THR A 566 4.26 -17.88 -3.35
N LEU A 567 4.12 -17.74 -2.04
CA LEU A 567 4.33 -18.87 -1.12
C LEU A 567 3.19 -19.91 -1.21
N ASP A 568 2.00 -19.49 -1.64
CA ASP A 568 0.87 -20.37 -1.95
C ASP A 568 1.25 -21.38 -3.03
N ASP A 569 1.87 -20.93 -4.13
CA ASP A 569 2.36 -21.80 -5.20
C ASP A 569 3.53 -22.69 -4.73
N ALA A 570 4.37 -22.20 -3.83
CA ALA A 570 5.46 -23.00 -3.22
C ALA A 570 4.93 -24.21 -2.42
N LEU A 571 3.66 -24.16 -2.02
CA LEU A 571 2.94 -25.17 -1.27
C LEU A 571 1.81 -25.84 -2.06
N ALA A 572 1.55 -25.41 -3.29
CA ALA A 572 0.37 -25.81 -4.07
C ALA A 572 -0.95 -25.60 -3.31
N VAL A 573 -1.09 -24.47 -2.61
CA VAL A 573 -2.33 -24.09 -1.91
C VAL A 573 -3.42 -23.80 -2.92
N GLU A 574 -4.59 -24.42 -2.77
CA GLU A 574 -5.72 -24.24 -3.70
C GLU A 574 -6.51 -22.96 -3.42
N GLU A 575 -6.66 -22.59 -2.15
CA GLU A 575 -7.45 -21.45 -1.72
C GLU A 575 -6.72 -20.14 -1.99
N ARG A 576 -7.42 -19.17 -2.58
CA ARG A 576 -6.91 -17.81 -2.71
C ARG A 576 -6.95 -17.07 -1.37
N PRO A 577 -5.98 -16.17 -1.09
CA PRO A 577 -5.99 -15.36 0.12
C PRO A 577 -7.18 -14.39 0.22
N ASN A 578 -7.66 -13.88 -0.90
CA ASN A 578 -8.82 -12.98 -0.99
C ASN A 578 -9.72 -13.34 -2.17
N MET A 579 -11.02 -13.38 -1.94
CA MET A 579 -12.08 -13.54 -2.93
C MET A 579 -12.76 -12.18 -3.12
N PRO A 580 -12.42 -11.42 -4.17
CA PRO A 580 -13.07 -10.14 -4.44
C PRO A 580 -14.59 -10.24 -4.47
N ALA A 581 -15.26 -9.13 -4.13
CA ALA A 581 -16.72 -9.04 -4.00
C ALA A 581 -17.34 -9.96 -2.92
N THR A 582 -16.54 -10.41 -1.95
CA THR A 582 -17.03 -11.08 -0.74
C THR A 582 -16.57 -10.34 0.51
N SER A 583 -17.30 -10.52 1.59
CA SER A 583 -17.04 -9.97 2.91
C SER A 583 -16.78 -11.10 3.90
N THR A 584 -17.82 -11.63 4.54
CA THR A 584 -17.80 -12.73 5.51
C THR A 584 -18.06 -14.10 4.87
N GLU A 585 -18.47 -14.12 3.60
CA GLU A 585 -18.79 -15.35 2.86
C GLU A 585 -17.53 -16.18 2.55
N TRP A 586 -16.37 -15.51 2.43
CA TRP A 586 -15.05 -16.14 2.31
C TRP A 586 -14.15 -15.66 3.46
N PRO A 587 -13.23 -16.49 3.98
CA PRO A 587 -12.26 -16.08 5.01
C PRO A 587 -11.15 -15.18 4.44
N ASN A 588 -11.54 -14.06 3.84
CA ASN A 588 -10.65 -13.08 3.22
C ASN A 588 -9.54 -12.66 4.20
N TRP A 589 -8.30 -12.73 3.72
CA TRP A 589 -7.11 -12.36 4.46
C TRP A 589 -6.91 -13.15 5.76
N SER A 590 -7.65 -14.23 5.98
CA SER A 590 -7.74 -14.90 7.28
C SER A 590 -7.34 -16.37 7.20
N LEU A 591 -6.82 -16.82 6.05
CA LEU A 591 -6.22 -18.13 5.90
C LEU A 591 -4.71 -18.05 6.07
N ALA A 592 -4.19 -18.85 6.98
CA ALA A 592 -2.76 -19.10 7.06
C ALA A 592 -2.31 -20.13 6.01
N LEU A 593 -1.03 -20.04 5.64
CA LEU A 593 -0.40 -21.09 4.85
C LEU A 593 -0.47 -22.42 5.63
N PRO A 594 -0.72 -23.56 4.95
CA PRO A 594 -0.99 -24.84 5.61
C PRO A 594 0.23 -25.43 6.34
N ARG A 595 1.41 -24.84 6.18
CA ARG A 595 2.65 -25.28 6.83
C ARG A 595 3.43 -24.09 7.37
N PRO A 596 4.14 -24.25 8.50
CA PRO A 596 4.96 -23.17 9.03
C PRO A 596 6.16 -22.89 8.11
N ILE A 597 6.68 -21.66 8.12
CA ILE A 597 7.74 -21.21 7.20
C ILE A 597 8.97 -22.12 7.22
N GLU A 598 9.30 -22.74 8.36
CA GLU A 598 10.39 -23.71 8.46
C GLU A 598 10.27 -24.90 7.51
N ASP A 599 9.04 -25.32 7.25
CA ASP A 599 8.73 -26.46 6.39
C ASP A 599 8.60 -25.99 4.95
N ILE A 600 8.09 -24.77 4.72
CA ILE A 600 8.07 -24.12 3.40
C ILE A 600 9.50 -23.97 2.85
N MET A 601 10.42 -23.48 3.68
CA MET A 601 11.84 -23.30 3.32
C MET A 601 12.56 -24.62 2.97
N ARG A 602 11.96 -25.77 3.30
CA ARG A 602 12.45 -27.12 2.97
C ARG A 602 11.62 -27.81 1.89
N ALA A 603 10.55 -27.19 1.41
CA ALA A 603 9.63 -27.78 0.46
C ALA A 603 10.32 -28.00 -0.91
N PRO A 604 10.24 -29.21 -1.50
CA PRO A 604 10.84 -29.47 -2.81
C PRO A 604 10.33 -28.55 -3.91
N LEU A 605 9.04 -28.20 -3.89
CA LEU A 605 8.43 -27.29 -4.86
C LEU A 605 8.97 -25.86 -4.73
N ALA A 606 9.06 -25.32 -3.50
CA ALA A 606 9.68 -24.02 -3.24
C ALA A 606 11.10 -23.94 -3.81
N ALA A 607 11.91 -24.98 -3.58
CA ALA A 607 13.27 -25.05 -4.08
C ALA A 607 13.34 -25.16 -5.62
N ARG A 608 12.38 -25.84 -6.26
CA ARG A 608 12.26 -25.91 -7.73
C ARG A 608 11.93 -24.54 -8.32
N ILE A 609 10.95 -23.84 -7.76
CA ILE A 609 10.55 -22.49 -8.18
C ILE A 609 11.72 -21.52 -8.05
N ALA A 610 12.37 -21.47 -6.88
CA ALA A 610 13.51 -20.59 -6.64
C ALA A 610 14.65 -20.83 -7.64
N ARG A 611 15.00 -22.10 -7.90
CA ARG A 611 16.02 -22.45 -8.92
C ARG A 611 15.60 -22.02 -10.33
N ALA A 612 14.35 -22.22 -10.71
CA ALA A 612 13.83 -21.82 -12.02
C ALA A 612 13.98 -20.31 -12.24
N LEU A 613 13.52 -19.51 -11.28
CA LEU A 613 13.58 -18.06 -11.34
C LEU A 613 15.04 -17.56 -11.31
N ALA A 614 15.86 -18.01 -10.35
CA ALA A 614 17.27 -17.62 -10.26
C ALA A 614 18.08 -17.92 -11.54
N LYS A 615 17.85 -19.10 -12.14
CA LYS A 615 18.48 -19.51 -13.41
C LYS A 615 18.01 -18.65 -14.58
N GLY A 616 16.72 -18.35 -14.66
CA GLY A 616 16.18 -17.49 -15.72
C GLY A 616 16.67 -16.05 -15.63
N ARG A 617 16.85 -15.52 -14.41
CA ARG A 617 17.35 -14.16 -14.20
C ARG A 617 18.85 -14.02 -14.50
N SER A 618 19.66 -15.03 -14.20
CA SER A 618 21.10 -15.03 -14.50
C SER A 618 21.45 -15.24 -15.98
N ARG A 619 20.65 -16.01 -16.74
CA ARG A 619 20.92 -16.32 -18.15
C ARG A 619 20.76 -15.15 -19.11
N VAL A 620 19.80 -14.26 -18.85
CA VAL A 620 19.56 -13.10 -19.73
C VAL A 620 20.64 -12.03 -19.54
N ARG A 621 21.24 -11.91 -18.33
CA ARG A 621 22.41 -11.04 -18.07
C ARG A 621 23.65 -11.38 -18.92
N ARG A 622 23.69 -12.55 -19.57
CA ARG A 622 24.81 -12.97 -20.45
C ARG A 622 24.48 -12.84 -21.95
N ARG A 623 23.23 -12.48 -22.31
CA ARG A 623 22.78 -12.34 -23.71
C ARG A 623 22.61 -10.88 -24.14
N LEU A 624 22.64 -9.95 -23.18
CA LEU A 624 22.94 -8.54 -23.37
C LEU A 624 24.45 -8.37 -23.15
#